data_AF-A0A177DEH7-F1
#
_entry.id   AF-A0A177DEH7-F1
#
_cell.length_a   1.000
_cell.length_b   1.000
_cell.length_c   1.000
_cell.angle_alpha   90.00
_cell.angle_beta   90.00
_cell.angle_gamma   90.00
#
_symmetry.space_group_name_H-M   'P 1'
#
loop_
_entity.id
_entity.type
_entity.pdbx_description
1 polymer ?
#
loop_
_entity_poly.entity_id
_entity_poly.type
_entity_poly.pdbx_seq_one_letter_code
_entity_poly.pdbx_strand_id
1 'polypeptide(L)'
;MSSSTFQSFSTSSSSTTINGQTTSKSEQTYTDPSGTRTQRTHQAPGEAPRVERFETDAAGRQLEDPRQADAKRIQDVTEEEDAKTKGRQYEERMGDEYAKREGGA
;
A
#
# COMPACT_ATOMS: atom_id res chain seq x y z
N MET A 1 -6.06 5.37 43.57
CA MET A 1 -6.47 5.35 42.14
C MET A 1 -5.57 4.36 41.43
N SER A 2 -6.06 3.16 41.07
CA SER A 2 -5.27 2.21 40.26
C SER A 2 -5.40 2.62 38.79
N SER A 3 -4.27 2.98 38.16
CA SER A 3 -4.19 3.14 36.71
C SER A 3 -3.91 1.76 36.10
N SER A 4 -4.89 1.17 35.43
CA SER A 4 -4.69 -0.07 34.69
C SER A 4 -4.09 0.27 33.33
N THR A 5 -2.83 -0.09 33.11
CA THR A 5 -2.19 0.01 31.80
C THR A 5 -2.27 -1.35 31.12
N PHE A 6 -3.13 -1.46 30.10
CA PHE A 6 -3.31 -2.69 29.35
C PHE A 6 -2.18 -2.86 28.34
N GLN A 7 -1.58 -4.05 28.33
CA GLN A 7 -0.60 -4.47 27.34
C GLN A 7 -1.08 -5.78 26.74
N SER A 8 -0.97 -5.93 25.42
CA SER A 8 -1.30 -7.17 24.73
C SER A 8 -0.19 -7.60 23.78
N PHE A 9 -0.09 -8.90 23.61
CA PHE A 9 0.84 -9.53 22.70
C PHE A 9 0.10 -10.65 21.96
N SER A 10 0.21 -10.64 20.64
CA SER A 10 -0.42 -11.61 19.75
C SER A 10 0.60 -12.09 18.73
N THR A 11 0.59 -13.38 18.44
CA THR A 11 1.42 -13.98 17.39
C THR A 11 0.55 -14.86 16.52
N SER A 12 0.76 -14.79 15.21
CA SER A 12 0.15 -15.69 14.24
C SER A 12 1.19 -16.17 13.24
N SER A 13 1.01 -17.38 12.73
CA SER A 13 1.87 -17.95 11.71
C SER A 13 1.05 -18.86 10.80
N SER A 14 1.37 -18.86 9.51
CA SER A 14 0.76 -19.71 8.51
C SER A 14 1.82 -20.16 7.51
N SER A 15 1.68 -21.39 7.04
CA SER A 15 2.56 -21.94 6.01
C SER A 15 1.74 -22.76 5.03
N THR A 16 2.04 -22.59 3.74
CA THR A 16 1.34 -23.29 2.66
C THR A 16 2.37 -23.93 1.76
N THR A 17 2.19 -25.23 1.49
CA THR A 17 3.05 -25.98 0.58
C THR A 17 2.26 -26.37 -0.67
N ILE A 18 2.77 -26.01 -1.84
CA ILE A 18 2.19 -26.35 -3.14
C ILE A 18 3.32 -26.89 -4.02
N ASN A 19 3.16 -28.07 -4.60
CA ASN A 19 4.16 -28.69 -5.49
C ASN A 19 5.58 -28.77 -4.87
N GLY A 20 5.67 -29.05 -3.57
CA GLY A 20 6.96 -29.13 -2.85
C GLY A 20 7.60 -27.77 -2.51
N GLN A 21 6.95 -26.67 -2.88
CA GLN A 21 7.37 -25.31 -2.54
C GLN A 21 6.59 -24.82 -1.31
N THR A 22 7.31 -24.51 -0.23
CA THR A 22 6.72 -24.00 1.01
C THR A 22 6.87 -22.49 1.11
N THR A 23 5.74 -21.82 1.28
CA THR A 23 5.66 -20.40 1.65
C THR A 23 5.30 -20.30 3.13
N SER A 24 5.93 -19.40 3.87
CA SER A 24 5.59 -19.15 5.28
C SER A 24 5.41 -17.66 5.55
N LYS A 25 4.48 -17.37 6.45
CA LYS A 25 4.13 -16.03 6.92
C LYS A 25 4.01 -16.08 8.44
N SER A 26 4.57 -15.10 9.14
CA SER A 26 4.35 -14.93 10.57
C SER A 26 4.16 -13.47 10.91
N GLU A 27 3.32 -13.18 11.88
CA GLU A 27 3.03 -11.83 12.35
C GLU A 27 3.05 -11.81 13.88
N GLN A 28 3.74 -10.82 14.44
CA GLN A 28 3.80 -10.56 15.86
C GLN A 28 3.32 -9.14 16.09
N THR A 29 2.33 -8.96 16.96
CA THR A 29 1.77 -7.66 17.30
C THR A 29 1.88 -7.47 18.81
N TYR A 30 2.48 -6.35 19.21
CA TYR A 30 2.61 -5.93 20.59
C TYR A 30 1.94 -4.56 20.74
N THR A 31 1.03 -4.43 21.69
CA THR A 31 0.34 -3.18 21.97
C THR A 31 0.56 -2.80 23.42
N ASP A 32 0.93 -1.55 23.64
CA ASP A 32 1.07 -0.94 24.94
C ASP A 32 0.42 0.47 24.92
N PRO A 33 0.38 1.19 26.06
CA PRO A 33 -0.19 2.54 26.10
C PRO A 33 0.57 3.58 25.25
N SER A 34 1.79 3.29 24.78
CA SER A 34 2.57 4.17 23.92
C SER A 34 2.25 3.95 22.44
N GLY A 35 1.79 2.75 22.07
CA GLY A 35 1.43 2.43 20.71
C GLY A 35 1.31 0.93 20.42
N THR A 36 1.29 0.60 19.14
CA THR A 36 1.27 -0.77 18.64
C THR A 36 2.44 -0.99 17.70
N ARG A 37 3.17 -2.08 17.90
CA ARG A 37 4.25 -2.53 17.05
C ARG A 37 3.90 -3.88 16.45
N THR A 38 3.95 -3.95 15.13
CA THR A 38 3.72 -5.18 14.36
C THR A 38 4.98 -5.55 13.59
N GLN A 39 5.40 -6.80 13.70
CA GLN A 39 6.47 -7.38 12.91
C GLN A 39 5.91 -8.50 12.06
N ARG A 40 6.03 -8.38 10.73
CA ARG A 40 5.62 -9.42 9.78
C ARG A 40 6.85 -10.03 9.13
N THR A 41 6.90 -11.35 9.04
CA THR A 41 7.93 -12.08 8.31
C THR A 41 7.27 -12.88 7.20
N HIS A 42 7.86 -12.82 6.01
CA HIS A 42 7.40 -13.54 4.83
C HIS A 42 8.58 -14.26 4.20
N GLN A 43 8.44 -15.57 3.98
CA GLN A 43 9.47 -16.37 3.33
C GLN A 43 8.85 -17.10 2.14
N ALA A 44 9.33 -16.76 0.95
CA ALA A 44 9.02 -17.48 -0.28
C ALA A 44 10.11 -18.55 -0.53
N PRO A 45 9.76 -19.67 -1.18
CA PRO A 45 10.73 -20.70 -1.54
C PRO A 45 11.81 -20.12 -2.46
N GLY A 46 13.09 -20.34 -2.12
CA GLY A 46 14.22 -19.85 -2.90
C GLY A 46 14.57 -18.37 -2.67
N GLU A 47 13.81 -17.65 -1.86
CA GLU A 47 14.12 -16.25 -1.49
C GLU A 47 14.59 -16.14 -0.04
N ALA A 48 15.34 -15.07 0.25
CA ALA A 48 15.64 -14.71 1.63
C ALA A 48 14.36 -14.25 2.36
N PRO A 49 14.21 -14.56 3.66
CA PRO A 49 13.09 -14.07 4.45
C PRO A 49 13.02 -12.54 4.46
N ARG A 50 11.84 -11.99 4.15
CA ARG A 50 11.55 -10.56 4.23
C ARG A 50 10.91 -10.24 5.57
N VAL A 51 11.43 -9.23 6.25
CA VAL A 51 10.91 -8.78 7.55
C VAL A 51 10.40 -7.34 7.40
N GLU A 52 9.13 -7.13 7.70
CA GLU A 52 8.45 -5.85 7.70
C GLU A 52 8.15 -5.44 9.14
N ARG A 53 8.27 -4.16 9.45
CA ARG A 53 7.99 -3.59 10.77
C ARG A 53 7.05 -2.41 10.61
N PHE A 54 6.02 -2.36 11.44
CA PHE A 54 5.03 -1.31 11.48
C PHE A 54 4.90 -0.84 12.91
N GLU A 55 4.90 0.47 13.11
CA GLU A 55 4.70 1.09 14.41
C GLU A 55 3.60 2.13 14.28
N THR A 56 2.71 2.14 15.27
CA THR A 56 1.55 3.03 15.33
C THR A 56 1.53 3.67 16.72
N ASP A 57 1.28 4.97 16.81
CA ASP A 57 1.15 5.64 18.11
C ASP A 57 -0.18 5.29 18.82
N ALA A 58 -0.32 5.73 20.07
CA ALA A 58 -1.55 5.56 20.85
C ALA A 58 -2.80 6.24 20.23
N ALA A 59 -2.60 7.19 19.30
CA ALA A 59 -3.66 7.85 18.56
C ALA A 59 -4.01 7.12 17.24
N GLY A 60 -3.39 5.97 16.96
CA GLY A 60 -3.65 5.19 15.75
C GLY A 60 -2.93 5.70 14.49
N ARG A 61 -1.99 6.66 14.62
CA ARG A 61 -1.20 7.17 13.49
C ARG A 61 0.01 6.28 13.28
N GLN A 62 0.25 5.85 12.04
CA GLN A 62 1.50 5.15 11.72
C GLN A 62 2.68 6.10 11.93
N LEU A 63 3.64 5.63 12.71
CA LEU A 63 4.96 6.22 12.77
C LEU A 63 5.67 5.74 11.50
N GLU A 64 5.94 6.65 10.56
CA GLU A 64 6.74 6.33 9.39
C GLU A 64 8.11 5.80 9.85
N ASP A 65 8.42 4.54 9.53
CA ASP A 65 9.78 4.03 9.70
C ASP A 65 10.66 4.80 8.70
N PRO A 66 11.70 5.53 9.15
CA PRO A 66 12.58 6.28 8.24
C PRO A 66 13.29 5.37 7.22
N ARG A 67 13.24 4.04 7.39
CA ARG A 67 13.75 3.05 6.42
C ARG A 67 12.74 2.63 5.34
N GLN A 68 11.48 3.06 5.45
CA GLN A 68 10.37 2.60 4.60
C GLN A 68 9.62 3.74 3.90
N ALA A 69 10.15 4.97 3.98
CA ALA A 69 9.65 6.14 3.27
C ALA A 69 9.61 5.97 1.74
N ASP A 70 10.40 5.05 1.18
CA ASP A 70 10.43 4.73 -0.25
C ASP A 70 9.35 3.71 -0.70
N ALA A 71 8.64 3.04 0.22
CA ALA A 71 7.81 1.87 -0.13
C ALA A 71 6.30 2.12 -0.26
N LYS A 72 5.79 3.35 -0.03
CA LYS A 72 4.33 3.58 0.15
C LYS A 72 3.69 4.71 -0.66
N ARG A 73 4.21 5.02 -1.86
CA ARG A 73 3.41 5.76 -2.85
C ARG A 73 3.21 4.88 -4.08
N ILE A 74 2.34 3.87 -3.97
CA ILE A 74 1.72 3.32 -5.17
C ILE A 74 0.77 4.41 -5.67
N GLN A 75 1.27 5.24 -6.57
CA GLN A 75 0.47 6.21 -7.29
C GLN A 75 -0.36 5.42 -8.30
N ASP A 76 -1.69 5.42 -8.13
CA ASP A 76 -2.59 4.78 -9.08
C ASP A 76 -2.52 5.56 -10.40
N VAL A 77 -1.68 5.09 -11.33
CA VAL A 77 -1.43 5.72 -12.63
C VAL A 77 -2.60 5.58 -13.60
N THR A 78 -3.64 4.83 -13.20
CA THR A 78 -4.78 4.53 -14.07
C THR A 78 -5.62 5.78 -14.38
N GLU A 79 -5.67 6.79 -13.50
CA GLU A 79 -6.42 8.04 -13.75
C GLU A 79 -5.68 9.00 -14.70
N GLU A 80 -4.34 9.02 -14.70
CA GLU A 80 -3.56 10.00 -15.46
C GLU A 80 -3.49 9.65 -16.97
N GLU A 81 -3.41 8.36 -17.31
CA GLU A 81 -3.47 7.90 -18.70
C GLU A 81 -4.88 8.07 -19.31
N ASP A 82 -5.93 7.88 -18.51
CA ASP A 82 -7.33 8.04 -18.93
C ASP A 82 -7.71 9.51 -19.18
N ALA A 83 -7.17 10.44 -18.38
CA ALA A 83 -7.35 11.88 -18.57
C ALA A 83 -6.69 12.37 -19.87
N LYS A 84 -5.49 11.86 -20.18
CA LYS A 84 -4.74 12.25 -21.39
C LYS A 84 -5.39 11.76 -22.68
N THR A 85 -5.96 10.55 -22.67
CA THR A 85 -6.70 10.01 -23.82
C THR A 85 -8.04 10.71 -24.03
N LYS A 86 -8.80 10.99 -22.95
CA LYS A 86 -10.06 11.77 -23.04
C LYS A 86 -9.83 13.21 -23.49
N GLY A 87 -8.73 13.85 -23.06
CA GLY A 87 -8.35 15.20 -23.48
C GLY A 87 -8.14 15.31 -24.99
N ARG A 88 -7.39 14.38 -25.59
CA ARG A 88 -7.17 14.35 -27.06
C ARG A 88 -8.47 14.15 -27.83
N GLN A 89 -9.33 13.24 -27.38
CA GLN A 89 -10.61 12.99 -28.04
C GLN A 89 -11.56 14.19 -27.97
N TYR A 90 -11.46 15.02 -26.92
CA TYR A 90 -12.26 16.23 -26.78
C TYR A 90 -11.76 17.33 -27.74
N GLU A 91 -10.44 17.54 -27.83
CA GLU A 91 -9.85 18.52 -28.76
C GLU A 91 -10.15 18.21 -30.25
N GLU A 92 -10.05 16.94 -30.67
CA GLU A 92 -10.37 16.54 -32.05
C GLU A 92 -11.83 16.84 -32.41
N ARG A 93 -12.79 16.50 -31.53
CA ARG A 93 -14.22 16.76 -31.78
C ARG A 93 -14.53 18.26 -31.89
N MET A 94 -13.87 19.08 -31.08
CA MET A 94 -14.06 20.54 -31.12
C MET A 94 -13.41 21.16 -32.37
N GLY A 95 -12.27 20.63 -32.82
CA GLY A 95 -11.61 21.08 -34.05
C GLY A 95 -12.41 20.78 -35.32
N ASP A 96 -13.02 19.59 -35.41
CA ASP A 96 -13.84 19.18 -36.56
C ASP A 96 -15.11 20.04 -36.72
N GLU A 97 -15.70 20.52 -35.61
CA GLU A 97 -16.86 21.42 -35.66
C GLU A 97 -16.47 22.84 -36.11
N TYR A 98 -15.28 23.33 -35.76
CA TYR A 98 -14.80 24.64 -36.20
C TYR A 98 -14.41 24.64 -37.69
N ALA A 99 -13.80 23.56 -38.18
CA ALA A 99 -13.44 23.40 -39.59
C ALA A 99 -14.66 23.38 -40.53
N LYS A 100 -15.80 22.80 -40.09
CA LYS A 100 -17.05 22.80 -40.86
C LYS A 100 -17.76 24.16 -40.92
N ARG A 101 -17.39 25.12 -40.07
CA ARG A 101 -18.03 26.46 -40.03
C ARG A 101 -17.23 27.56 -40.72
N GLU A 102 -15.91 27.43 -40.87
CA GLU A 102 -15.06 28.47 -41.49
C GLU A 102 -14.30 28.01 -42.75
N GLY A 103 -14.40 26.74 -43.16
CA GLY A 103 -13.81 26.23 -44.41
C GLY A 103 -14.60 26.56 -45.69
N GLY A 104 -15.10 27.78 -45.79
CA GLY A 104 -15.81 28.30 -46.96
C GLY A 104 -15.05 29.46 -47.62
N ALA A 105 -13.87 29.16 -48.17
CA ALA A 105 -13.20 29.91 -49.23
C ALA A 105 -12.34 28.95 -50.07
#